data_AF-A0AAD7IR32-F1
#
_entry.id   AF-A0AAD7IR32-F1
#
_cell.length_a   1.000
_cell.length_b   1.000
_cell.length_c   1.000
_cell.angle_alpha   90.00
_cell.angle_beta   90.00
_cell.angle_gamma   90.00
#
_symmetry.space_group_name_H-M   'P 1'
#
loop_
_entity.id
_entity.type
_entity.pdbx_description
1 polymer ?
#
loop_
_entity_poly.entity_id
_entity_poly.type
_entity_poly.pdbx_seq_one_letter_code
_entity_poly.pdbx_strand_id
1 'polypeptide(L)'
;ELESYVKQIRSLVPPTSELVKSAYGNSCTIDLGSGPFSSHEEFHRLLRMGEDPEDWRNEIYKVVRQESHTRRYLSKFSHVDLVLRNVLVHKGRISAIIDRGCAGVQDMVVADIFYIP
;
A
#
# COMPACT_ATOMS: atom_id res chain seq x y z
N GLU A 1 -18.02 5.48 -9.50
CA GLU A 1 -17.90 4.02 -9.76
C GLU A 1 -16.62 3.45 -9.13
N LEU A 2 -15.43 3.92 -9.54
CA LEU A 2 -14.14 3.47 -8.99
C LEU A 2 -14.06 3.49 -7.46
N GLU A 3 -14.50 4.58 -6.82
CA GLU A 3 -14.54 4.70 -5.35
C GLU A 3 -15.32 3.56 -4.68
N SER A 4 -16.42 3.09 -5.30
CA SER A 4 -17.20 1.97 -4.76
C SER A 4 -16.41 0.66 -4.80
N TYR A 5 -15.67 0.39 -5.89
CA TYR A 5 -14.79 -0.76 -5.98
C TYR A 5 -13.64 -0.69 -4.97
N VAL A 6 -13.05 0.50 -4.78
CA VAL A 6 -12.02 0.72 -3.74
C VAL A 6 -12.57 0.43 -2.35
N LYS A 7 -13.79 0.90 -2.04
CA LYS A 7 -14.46 0.61 -0.77
C LYS A 7 -14.71 -0.89 -0.56
N GLN A 8 -15.12 -1.61 -1.61
CA GLN A 8 -15.31 -3.06 -1.55
C GLN A 8 -14.00 -3.81 -1.29
N ILE A 9 -12.90 -3.39 -1.92
CA ILE A 9 -11.59 -4.00 -1.68
C ILE A 9 -11.13 -3.71 -0.24
N ARG A 10 -11.28 -2.46 0.23
CA ARG A 10 -10.90 -2.04 1.59
C ARG A 10 -11.81 -2.61 2.69
N SER A 11 -12.98 -3.17 2.38
CA SER A 11 -13.87 -3.81 3.36
C SER A 11 -13.45 -5.25 3.69
N LEU A 12 -12.54 -5.84 2.92
CA LEU A 12 -11.96 -7.14 3.23
C LEU A 12 -11.19 -7.08 4.55
N VAL A 13 -11.52 -7.99 5.47
CA VAL A 13 -10.90 -8.07 6.79
C VAL A 13 -9.57 -8.83 6.65
N PRO A 14 -8.43 -8.22 7.00
CA PRO A 14 -7.15 -8.94 6.99
C PRO A 14 -7.11 -9.97 8.13
N PRO A 15 -6.33 -11.05 8.00
CA PRO A 15 -6.17 -12.05 9.06
C PRO A 15 -5.66 -11.48 10.38
N THR A 16 -4.80 -10.46 10.34
CA THR A 16 -4.37 -9.67 11.50
C THR A 16 -4.26 -8.20 11.11
N SER A 17 -4.30 -7.30 12.10
CA SER A 17 -4.20 -5.84 11.88
C SER A 17 -2.80 -5.37 11.47
N GLU A 18 -1.77 -6.20 11.66
CA GLU A 18 -0.35 -5.85 11.46
C GLU A 18 0.31 -6.57 10.27
N LEU A 19 -0.36 -7.58 9.72
CA LEU A 19 0.16 -8.37 8.62
C LEU A 19 0.23 -7.55 7.33
N VAL A 20 1.42 -7.49 6.73
CA VAL A 20 1.62 -6.94 5.38
C VAL A 20 2.03 -8.08 4.46
N LYS A 21 1.20 -8.43 3.48
CA LYS A 21 1.47 -9.54 2.55
C LYS A 21 0.75 -9.39 1.21
N SER A 22 1.32 -9.99 0.17
CA SER A 22 0.58 -10.24 -1.08
C SER A 22 -0.62 -11.17 -0.83
N ALA A 23 -1.69 -11.00 -1.61
CA ALA A 23 -2.88 -11.86 -1.60
C ALA A 23 -2.55 -13.32 -1.90
N TYR A 24 -1.50 -13.56 -2.70
CA TYR A 24 -1.07 -14.90 -3.07
C TYR A 24 -0.04 -15.50 -2.10
N GLY A 25 0.38 -14.76 -1.06
CA GLY A 25 1.42 -15.20 -0.13
C GLY A 25 2.83 -15.18 -0.72
N ASN A 26 2.97 -14.70 -1.96
CA ASN A 26 4.23 -14.63 -2.70
C ASN A 26 4.92 -13.29 -2.44
N SER A 27 6.22 -13.25 -2.70
CA SER A 27 6.98 -12.02 -2.88
C SER A 27 6.38 -11.19 -4.01
N CYS A 28 5.78 -10.04 -3.69
CA CYS A 28 5.48 -9.02 -4.69
C CYS A 28 6.76 -8.20 -4.92
N THR A 29 7.33 -8.30 -6.12
CA THR A 29 8.44 -7.46 -6.56
C THR A 29 7.90 -6.10 -6.99
N ILE A 30 7.67 -5.21 -6.02
CA ILE A 30 7.75 -3.77 -6.26
C ILE A 30 9.12 -3.38 -5.73
N ASP A 31 10.14 -3.35 -6.60
CA ASP A 31 11.52 -2.80 -6.55
C ASP A 31 12.31 -2.57 -5.22
N LEU A 32 11.74 -2.82 -4.05
CA LEU A 32 12.24 -2.46 -2.72
C LEU A 32 12.31 -3.65 -1.76
N GLY A 33 12.00 -4.86 -2.24
CA GLY A 33 12.01 -6.09 -1.45
C GLY A 33 10.62 -6.65 -1.21
N SER A 34 10.57 -7.93 -0.86
CA SER A 34 9.33 -8.69 -0.81
C SER A 34 9.03 -9.21 0.58
N GLY A 35 7.83 -8.90 1.06
CA GLY A 35 7.25 -9.54 2.25
C GLY A 35 6.95 -11.04 2.02
N PRO A 36 6.30 -11.72 2.98
CA PRO A 36 5.44 -11.13 4.02
C PRO A 36 6.21 -10.48 5.18
N PHE A 37 5.62 -9.42 5.76
CA PHE A 37 6.11 -8.78 6.98
C PHE A 37 5.15 -9.06 8.12
N SER A 38 5.73 -9.30 9.29
CA SER A 38 4.99 -9.61 10.51
C SER A 38 4.47 -8.35 11.23
N SER A 39 5.03 -7.18 10.91
CA SER A 39 4.63 -5.89 11.47
C SER A 39 4.78 -4.74 10.46
N HIS A 40 4.07 -3.63 10.72
CA HIS A 40 4.25 -2.37 9.97
C HIS A 40 5.65 -1.78 10.14
N GLU A 41 6.30 -2.02 11.28
CA GLU A 41 7.67 -1.52 11.51
C GLU A 41 8.68 -2.18 10.57
N GLU A 42 8.59 -3.49 10.40
CA GLU A 42 9.44 -4.27 9.49
C GLU A 42 9.23 -3.81 8.04
N PHE A 43 7.97 -3.62 7.64
CA PHE A 43 7.61 -3.08 6.33
C PHE A 43 8.12 -1.64 6.13
N HIS A 44 7.91 -0.75 7.10
CA HIS A 44 8.36 0.64 7.01
C HIS A 44 9.89 0.76 7.02
N ARG A 45 10.60 -0.13 7.72
CA ARG A 45 12.07 -0.19 7.68
C ARG A 45 12.58 -0.51 6.29
N LEU A 46 11.92 -1.44 5.59
CA LEU A 46 12.22 -1.76 4.19
C LEU A 46 11.99 -0.55 3.27
N LEU A 47 10.85 0.15 3.41
CA LEU A 47 10.54 1.34 2.59
C LEU A 47 11.57 2.46 2.74
N ARG A 48 12.23 2.53 3.90
CA ARG A 48 13.32 3.47 4.19
C ARG A 48 14.70 2.94 3.83
N MET A 49 14.80 1.79 3.17
CA MET A 49 16.08 1.13 2.88
C MET A 49 16.96 0.91 4.12
N GLY A 50 16.33 0.73 5.29
CA GLY A 50 17.02 0.57 6.56
C GLY A 50 17.41 1.87 7.28
N GLU A 51 17.11 3.05 6.72
CA GLU A 51 17.39 4.33 7.36
C GLU A 51 16.51 4.56 8.60
N ASP A 52 17.11 5.20 9.61
CA ASP A 52 16.41 5.71 10.79
C ASP A 52 15.77 7.07 10.45
N PRO A 53 14.44 7.22 10.58
CA PRO A 53 13.79 8.52 10.39
C PRO A 53 14.34 9.65 11.26
N GLU A 54 14.99 9.36 12.39
CA GLU A 54 15.66 10.37 13.21
C GLU A 54 16.82 11.07 12.49
N ASP A 55 17.45 10.40 11.52
CA ASP A 55 18.57 10.96 10.76
C ASP A 55 18.12 11.92 9.63
N TRP A 56 16.81 12.00 9.36
CA TRP A 56 16.24 12.84 8.32
C TRP A 56 16.16 14.30 8.75
N ARG A 57 17.18 15.09 8.39
CA ARG A 57 17.29 16.51 8.79
C ARG A 57 16.48 17.48 7.94
N ASN A 58 16.06 17.08 6.75
CA ASN A 58 15.32 17.94 5.83
C ASN A 58 13.83 17.99 6.23
N GLU A 59 13.28 19.20 6.31
CA GLU A 59 11.91 19.48 6.78
C GLU A 59 10.82 18.71 6.02
N ILE A 60 11.00 18.47 4.72
CA ILE A 60 10.07 17.66 3.92
C ILE A 60 10.03 16.22 4.43
N TYR A 61 11.20 15.65 4.75
CA TYR A 61 11.30 14.30 5.27
C TYR A 61 10.81 14.19 6.72
N LYS A 62 10.87 15.27 7.51
CA LYS A 62 10.24 15.30 8.85
C LYS A 62 8.71 15.17 8.77
N VAL A 63 8.09 15.84 7.80
CA VAL A 63 6.64 15.68 7.55
C VAL A 63 6.32 14.25 7.11
N VAL A 64 7.08 13.70 6.15
CA VAL A 64 6.91 12.30 5.71
C VAL A 64 7.08 11.34 6.88
N ARG A 65 8.10 11.54 7.72
CA ARG A 65 8.30 10.75 8.94
C ARG A 65 7.07 10.78 9.84
N GLN A 66 6.58 11.98 10.20
CA GLN A 66 5.47 12.14 11.14
C GLN A 66 4.14 11.61 10.59
N GLU A 67 3.86 11.91 9.33
CA GLU A 67 2.58 11.61 8.68
C GLU A 67 2.52 10.20 8.08
N SER A 68 3.64 9.47 8.01
CA SER A 68 3.72 8.17 7.34
C SER A 68 4.37 7.10 8.22
N HIS A 69 5.62 7.30 8.64
CA HIS A 69 6.40 6.22 9.25
C HIS A 69 6.22 6.04 10.76
N THR A 70 5.76 7.08 11.48
CA THR A 70 5.56 7.02 12.94
C THR A 70 4.11 6.76 13.37
N ARG A 71 3.16 6.86 12.45
CA ARG A 71 1.75 6.59 12.73
C ARG A 71 1.46 5.10 12.65
N ARG A 72 0.46 4.65 13.42
CA ARG A 72 -0.06 3.28 13.36
C ARG A 72 -1.33 3.28 12.52
N TYR A 73 -1.36 2.43 11.51
CA TYR A 73 -2.49 2.29 10.61
C TYR A 73 -3.12 0.91 10.79
N LEU A 74 -4.34 0.78 10.29
CA LEU A 74 -4.94 -0.53 10.13
C LEU A 74 -4.52 -1.10 8.78
N SER A 75 -4.05 -2.34 8.78
CA SER A 75 -3.85 -3.07 7.54
C SER A 75 -5.16 -3.17 6.76
N LYS A 76 -5.11 -2.91 5.45
CA LYS A 76 -6.25 -3.05 4.53
C LYS A 76 -5.81 -3.79 3.28
N PHE A 77 -6.76 -4.47 2.64
CA PHE A 77 -6.50 -5.00 1.32
C PHE A 77 -6.45 -3.84 0.31
N SER A 78 -5.44 -3.85 -0.55
CA SER A 78 -5.21 -2.85 -1.60
C SER A 78 -4.82 -3.53 -2.91
N HIS A 79 -5.09 -2.85 -4.02
CA HIS A 79 -4.60 -3.24 -5.35
C HIS A 79 -3.10 -2.99 -5.51
N VAL A 80 -2.56 -2.04 -4.72
CA VAL A 80 -1.14 -1.66 -4.68
C VAL A 80 -0.65 -0.86 -5.90
N ASP A 81 -1.19 -1.10 -7.10
CA ASP A 81 -0.94 -0.28 -8.31
C ASP A 81 -2.27 0.12 -8.99
N LEU A 82 -3.13 0.90 -8.33
CA LEU A 82 -4.44 1.29 -8.87
C LEU A 82 -4.34 2.52 -9.79
N VAL A 83 -3.53 2.48 -10.83
CA VAL A 83 -3.37 3.62 -11.76
C VAL A 83 -4.37 3.54 -12.91
N LEU A 84 -4.62 4.64 -13.63
CA LEU A 84 -5.56 4.67 -14.76
C LEU A 84 -5.26 3.59 -15.82
N ARG A 85 -3.98 3.26 -16.03
CA ARG A 85 -3.54 2.18 -16.94
C ARG A 85 -4.16 0.81 -16.58
N ASN A 86 -4.47 0.60 -15.30
CA ASN A 86 -4.98 -0.66 -14.77
C ASN A 86 -6.51 -0.68 -14.66
N VAL A 87 -7.21 0.37 -15.12
CA VAL A 87 -8.68 0.48 -15.13
C VAL A 87 -9.19 0.42 -16.57
N LEU A 88 -9.85 -0.68 -16.92
CA LEU A 88 -10.48 -0.83 -18.23
C LEU A 88 -11.87 -0.20 -18.24
N VAL A 89 -12.16 0.57 -19.28
CA VAL A 89 -13.46 1.24 -19.47
C VAL A 89 -14.09 0.76 -20.77
N HIS A 90 -15.35 0.33 -20.71
CA HIS A 90 -16.14 -0.04 -21.87
C HIS A 90 -17.50 0.68 -21.82
N LYS A 91 -17.84 1.39 -22.90
CA LYS A 91 -19.09 2.17 -23.01
C LYS A 91 -19.30 3.14 -21.83
N GLY A 92 -18.23 3.82 -21.42
CA GLY A 92 -18.26 4.81 -20.34
C GLY A 92 -18.42 4.23 -18.93
N ARG A 93 -18.28 2.91 -18.74
CA ARG A 93 -18.30 2.24 -17.44
C ARG A 93 -17.03 1.44 -17.22
N ILE A 94 -16.61 1.31 -15.97
CA ILE A 94 -15.48 0.46 -15.62
C ILE A 94 -15.87 -1.00 -15.86
N SER A 95 -15.15 -1.67 -16.77
CA SER A 95 -15.38 -3.07 -17.08
C SER A 95 -14.49 -4.00 -16.27
N ALA A 96 -13.28 -3.57 -15.90
CA ALA A 96 -12.36 -4.34 -15.07
C ALA A 96 -11.28 -3.48 -14.41
N ILE A 97 -10.74 -3.98 -13.29
CA ILE A 97 -9.49 -3.53 -12.68
C ILE A 97 -8.51 -4.72 -12.76
N ILE A 98 -7.42 -4.53 -13.51
CA ILE A 98 -6.44 -5.57 -13.88
C ILE A 98 -5.08 -5.32 -13.22
N ASP A 99 -4.12 -6.22 -13.44
CA ASP A 99 -2.75 -6.13 -12.88
C ASP A 99 -2.69 -6.36 -11.36
N ARG A 100 -3.31 -7.47 -10.92
CA ARG A 100 -3.41 -7.85 -9.51
C ARG A 100 -2.18 -8.57 -8.95
N GLY A 101 -1.06 -8.62 -9.68
CA GLY A 101 0.11 -9.42 -9.32
C GLY A 101 0.67 -9.10 -7.94
N CYS A 102 0.46 -7.86 -7.50
CA CYS A 102 0.90 -7.34 -6.22
C CYS A 102 -0.22 -6.99 -5.23
N ALA A 103 -1.49 -7.24 -5.60
CA ALA A 103 -2.62 -6.98 -4.71
C ALA A 103 -2.45 -7.75 -3.39
N GLY A 104 -2.81 -7.15 -2.26
CA GLY A 104 -2.55 -7.75 -0.96
C GLY A 104 -2.97 -6.90 0.22
N VAL A 105 -2.68 -7.40 1.41
CA VAL A 105 -2.85 -6.68 2.67
C VAL A 105 -1.64 -5.77 2.88
N GLN A 106 -1.89 -4.48 3.09
CA GLN A 106 -0.84 -3.49 3.29
C GLN A 106 -1.20 -2.47 4.36
N ASP A 107 -0.16 -1.81 4.88
CA ASP A 107 -0.31 -0.57 5.62
C ASP A 107 -0.95 0.51 4.71
N MET A 108 -1.91 1.25 5.26
CA MET A 108 -2.68 2.29 4.55
C MET A 108 -1.81 3.48 4.11
N VAL A 109 -0.66 3.70 4.76
CA VAL A 109 0.33 4.73 4.37
C VAL A 109 0.71 4.65 2.91
N VAL A 110 1.02 3.44 2.44
CA VAL A 110 1.47 3.22 1.06
C VAL A 110 0.32 3.31 0.08
N ALA A 111 -0.90 2.99 0.51
CA ALA A 111 -2.09 3.12 -0.33
C ALA A 111 -2.47 4.58 -0.61
N ASP A 112 -2.04 5.53 0.22
CA ASP A 112 -2.42 6.95 0.09
C ASP A 112 -1.26 7.85 -0.38
N ILE A 113 0.02 7.51 -0.14
CA ILE A 113 1.18 8.32 -0.62
C ILE A 113 1.32 8.28 -2.15
N PHE A 114 0.95 7.18 -2.81
CA PHE A 114 0.94 7.11 -4.28
C PHE A 114 -0.31 7.74 -4.93
N TYR A 115 -1.23 8.32 -4.13
CA TYR A 115 -2.50 8.90 -4.59
C TYR A 115 -2.76 10.33 -4.09
N ILE A 116 -1.72 11.05 -3.68
CA ILE A 116 -1.83 12.50 -3.53
C ILE A 116 -1.69 13.10 -4.94
N PRO A 117 -2.69 13.85 -5.44
CA PRO A 117 -2.69 14.41 -6.79
C PRO A 117 -1.54 15.39 -7.05
#